data_AF-Q5CZ74-F1
#
_entry.id   AF-Q5CZ74-F1
#
_cell.length_a   1.000
_cell.length_b   1.000
_cell.length_c   1.000
_cell.angle_alpha   90.00
_cell.angle_beta   90.00
_cell.angle_gamma   90.00
#
_symmetry.space_group_name_H-M   'P 1'
#
loop_
_entity.id
_entity.type
_entity.pdbx_description
1 polymer ?
#
loop_
_entity_poly.entity_id
_entity_poly.type
_entity_poly.pdbx_seq_one_letter_code
_entity_poly.pdbx_strand_id
1 'polypeptide(L)'
;VELAQDKGSYFGSLVQDYKVYSLEMMARQTSSTEMLQEIRTMMTQLKSYLLQSTELKALVDPALHSEEELEAIVESALYKCVLKPLKEAINSCLHQIHSKDGSLQQLKENQLVILATTTTDLGVTTSVPEVPMMEKILQKFTSMHKAYSPEKKISILLKTCKLIYDSMALGNPGKPYGADDFLPVLMYVLARSNLTEMLLNVEYMMELMDPALQLGEGSYYLTTTYGALEHIKSYDKITVTRQLSVEVQDSIHRWERRRTLNKARASRSSVQDFICVSYLEPEQQARTLASRADTQAQALCAQCAEKFAV
;
A
#
# COMPACT_ATOMS: atom_id res chain seq x y z
N VAL A 1 -2.76 -20.70 -0.63
CA VAL A 1 -2.48 -20.46 0.83
C VAL A 1 -1.78 -21.67 1.42
N GLU A 2 -2.31 -22.88 1.22
CA GLU A 2 -1.66 -24.13 1.66
C GLU A 2 -0.25 -24.27 1.07
N LEU A 3 -0.08 -24.00 -0.23
CA LEU A 3 1.24 -23.96 -0.88
C LEU A 3 2.24 -22.99 -0.21
N ALA A 4 1.76 -21.86 0.34
CA ALA A 4 2.65 -20.91 1.04
C ALA A 4 3.06 -21.39 2.44
N GLN A 5 2.31 -22.34 3.01
CA GLN A 5 2.53 -22.89 4.34
C GLN A 5 3.35 -24.18 4.30
N ASP A 6 3.31 -24.88 3.16
CA ASP A 6 4.09 -26.08 2.93
C ASP A 6 5.58 -25.74 2.74
N LYS A 7 6.38 -25.94 3.79
CA LYS A 7 7.84 -25.77 3.76
C LYS A 7 8.55 -26.73 2.81
N GLY A 8 7.91 -27.82 2.42
CA GLY A 8 8.43 -28.77 1.44
C GLY A 8 8.26 -28.29 0.00
N SER A 9 7.32 -27.38 -0.25
CA SER A 9 7.16 -26.74 -1.56
C SER A 9 8.17 -25.61 -1.75
N TYR A 10 8.60 -25.40 -2.99
CA TYR A 10 9.56 -24.33 -3.29
C TYR A 10 8.95 -22.96 -3.00
N PHE A 11 7.70 -22.74 -3.42
CA PHE A 11 7.00 -21.49 -3.14
C PHE A 11 6.84 -21.24 -1.64
N GLY A 12 6.54 -22.26 -0.84
CA GLY A 12 6.41 -22.13 0.60
C GLY A 12 7.72 -21.74 1.29
N SER A 13 8.85 -22.35 0.91
CA SER A 13 10.18 -21.94 1.39
C SER A 13 10.47 -20.48 1.02
N LEU A 14 10.21 -20.12 -0.23
CA LEU A 14 10.43 -18.77 -0.76
C LEU A 14 9.67 -17.71 0.05
N VAL A 15 8.38 -17.94 0.35
CA VAL A 15 7.57 -17.03 1.16
C VAL A 15 8.12 -16.86 2.59
N GLN A 16 8.64 -17.92 3.21
CA GLN A 16 9.23 -17.82 4.55
C GLN A 16 10.54 -17.04 4.55
N ASP A 17 11.43 -17.31 3.58
CA ASP A 17 12.69 -16.60 3.44
C ASP A 17 12.45 -15.11 3.20
N TYR A 18 11.48 -14.78 2.35
CA TYR A 18 11.08 -13.39 2.11
C TYR A 18 10.53 -12.71 3.36
N LYS A 19 9.79 -13.41 4.20
CA LYS A 19 9.28 -12.84 5.45
C LYS A 19 10.43 -12.42 6.36
N VAL A 20 11.43 -13.27 6.53
CA VAL A 20 12.62 -12.98 7.35
C VAL A 20 13.40 -11.81 6.74
N TYR A 21 13.71 -11.90 5.44
CA TYR A 21 14.40 -10.83 4.72
C TYR A 21 13.66 -9.49 4.81
N SER A 22 12.34 -9.49 4.65
CA SER A 22 11.53 -8.25 4.73
C SER A 22 11.65 -7.60 6.10
N LEU A 23 11.65 -8.38 7.19
CA LEU A 23 11.78 -7.85 8.55
C LEU A 23 13.15 -7.20 8.76
N GLU A 24 14.22 -7.83 8.30
CA GLU A 24 15.58 -7.28 8.40
C GLU A 24 15.77 -6.05 7.52
N MET A 25 15.21 -6.07 6.31
CA MET A 25 15.26 -4.96 5.38
C MET A 25 14.51 -3.74 5.93
N MET A 26 13.27 -3.91 6.39
CA MET A 26 12.46 -2.82 6.95
C MET A 26 13.16 -2.10 8.11
N ALA A 27 13.88 -2.85 8.95
CA ALA A 27 14.61 -2.29 10.09
C ALA A 27 15.77 -1.35 9.68
N ARG A 28 16.27 -1.45 8.43
CA ARG A 28 17.36 -0.62 7.90
C ARG A 28 16.87 0.59 7.13
N GLN A 29 15.61 0.63 6.74
CA GLN A 29 15.06 1.69 5.91
C GLN A 29 14.86 2.98 6.71
N THR A 30 15.14 4.11 6.05
CA THR A 30 14.91 5.46 6.60
C THR A 30 13.73 6.16 5.93
N SER A 31 13.31 5.68 4.76
CA SER A 31 12.21 6.23 3.96
C SER A 31 11.01 5.28 3.95
N SER A 32 9.83 5.79 4.28
CA SER A 32 8.56 5.03 4.22
C SER A 32 8.29 4.52 2.80
N THR A 33 8.54 5.37 1.81
CA THR A 33 8.31 5.06 0.39
C THR A 33 9.25 3.95 -0.10
N GLU A 34 10.55 4.03 0.22
CA GLU A 34 11.51 3.00 -0.21
C GLU A 34 11.18 1.65 0.42
N MET A 35 10.91 1.65 1.72
CA MET A 35 10.51 0.45 2.45
C MET A 35 9.28 -0.23 1.81
N LEU A 36 8.21 0.52 1.56
CA LEU A 36 6.99 -0.03 0.99
C LEU A 36 7.19 -0.47 -0.48
N GLN A 37 7.97 0.27 -1.26
CA GLN A 37 8.28 -0.09 -2.65
C GLN A 37 9.09 -1.39 -2.76
N GLU A 38 10.01 -1.65 -1.83
CA GLU A 38 10.72 -2.92 -1.80
C GLU A 38 9.78 -4.09 -1.49
N ILE A 39 8.86 -3.93 -0.53
CA ILE A 39 7.83 -4.94 -0.25
C ILE A 39 6.95 -5.19 -1.48
N ARG A 40 6.51 -4.13 -2.17
CA ARG A 40 5.71 -4.25 -3.39
C ARG A 40 6.47 -4.96 -4.50
N THR A 41 7.76 -4.68 -4.65
CA THR A 41 8.62 -5.32 -5.65
C THR A 41 8.77 -6.81 -5.36
N MET A 42 9.00 -7.18 -4.10
CA MET A 42 9.03 -8.59 -3.68
C MET A 42 7.70 -9.29 -3.96
N MET A 43 6.58 -8.67 -3.63
CA MET A 43 5.25 -9.20 -3.95
C MET A 43 5.04 -9.41 -5.45
N THR A 44 5.45 -8.45 -6.27
CA THR A 44 5.37 -8.57 -7.73
C THR A 44 6.22 -9.72 -8.25
N GLN A 45 7.44 -9.91 -7.73
CA GLN A 45 8.30 -11.05 -8.08
C GLN A 45 7.66 -12.38 -7.71
N LEU A 46 7.08 -12.49 -6.52
CA LEU A 46 6.34 -13.67 -6.07
C LEU A 46 5.11 -13.94 -6.95
N LYS A 47 4.38 -12.89 -7.37
CA LYS A 47 3.25 -13.00 -8.30
C LYS A 47 3.70 -13.58 -9.63
N SER A 48 4.74 -12.99 -10.23
CA SER A 48 5.29 -13.46 -11.51
C SER A 48 5.80 -14.90 -11.43
N TYR A 49 6.49 -15.27 -10.35
CA TYR A 49 6.93 -16.65 -10.12
C TYR A 49 5.74 -17.61 -10.05
N LEU A 50 4.74 -17.32 -9.23
CA LEU A 50 3.57 -18.19 -9.05
C LEU A 50 2.82 -18.43 -10.36
N LEU A 51 2.59 -17.39 -11.14
CA LEU A 51 1.88 -17.48 -12.43
C LEU A 51 2.62 -18.37 -13.44
N GLN A 52 3.94 -18.45 -13.34
CA GLN A 52 4.78 -19.27 -14.23
C GLN A 52 5.03 -20.67 -13.67
N SER A 53 4.90 -20.86 -12.36
CA SER A 53 5.18 -22.10 -11.65
C SER A 53 4.34 -23.27 -12.15
N THR A 54 4.97 -24.44 -12.28
CA THR A 54 4.28 -25.71 -12.55
C THR A 54 3.45 -26.15 -11.35
N GLU A 55 3.86 -25.79 -10.12
CA GLU A 55 3.13 -26.04 -8.88
C GLU A 55 1.71 -25.45 -8.91
N LEU A 56 1.56 -24.20 -9.37
CA LEU A 56 0.23 -23.58 -9.51
C LEU A 56 -0.53 -24.16 -10.71
N LYS A 57 0.14 -24.37 -11.85
CA LYS A 57 -0.50 -24.94 -13.06
C LYS A 57 -1.04 -26.36 -12.84
N ALA A 58 -0.45 -27.13 -11.94
CA ALA A 58 -0.95 -28.46 -11.56
C ALA A 58 -2.24 -28.39 -10.72
N LEU A 59 -2.49 -27.26 -10.05
CA LEU A 59 -3.64 -27.05 -9.15
C LEU A 59 -4.78 -26.27 -9.80
N VAL A 60 -4.53 -25.61 -10.94
CA VAL A 60 -5.47 -24.74 -11.63
C VAL A 60 -5.90 -25.39 -12.94
N ASP A 61 -7.21 -25.55 -13.14
CA ASP A 61 -7.76 -25.97 -14.43
C ASP A 61 -7.71 -24.79 -15.43
N PRO A 62 -6.94 -24.88 -16.53
CA PRO A 62 -6.79 -23.81 -17.51
C PRO A 62 -8.11 -23.44 -18.22
N ALA A 63 -9.11 -24.32 -18.20
CA ALA A 63 -10.40 -24.07 -18.86
C ALA A 63 -11.36 -23.19 -18.02
N LEU A 64 -11.07 -23.01 -16.72
CA LEU A 64 -11.98 -22.41 -15.75
C LEU A 64 -11.67 -20.95 -15.41
N HIS A 65 -10.46 -20.46 -15.73
CA HIS A 65 -10.03 -19.12 -15.35
C HIS A 65 -9.37 -18.39 -16.52
N SER A 66 -9.81 -17.17 -16.77
CA SER A 66 -9.05 -16.25 -17.61
C SER A 66 -7.73 -15.87 -16.93
N GLU A 67 -6.77 -15.40 -17.72
CA GLU A 67 -5.46 -14.95 -17.21
C GLU A 67 -5.60 -13.82 -16.19
N GLU A 68 -6.51 -12.86 -16.44
CA GLU A 68 -6.79 -11.75 -15.52
C GLU A 68 -7.40 -12.22 -14.19
N GLU A 69 -8.30 -13.21 -14.22
CA GLU A 69 -8.89 -13.77 -13.00
C GLU A 69 -7.85 -14.52 -12.18
N LEU A 70 -6.97 -15.29 -12.84
CA LEU A 70 -5.89 -15.99 -12.16
C LEU A 70 -4.92 -15.00 -11.50
N GLU A 71 -4.55 -13.93 -12.19
CA GLU A 71 -3.73 -12.86 -11.62
C GLU A 71 -4.33 -12.25 -10.36
N ALA A 72 -5.64 -11.96 -10.38
CA ALA A 72 -6.36 -11.41 -9.24
C ALA A 72 -6.42 -12.40 -8.05
N ILE A 73 -6.63 -13.69 -8.34
CA ILE A 73 -6.62 -14.75 -7.31
C ILE A 73 -5.25 -14.86 -6.67
N VAL A 74 -4.18 -14.87 -7.47
CA VAL A 74 -2.79 -14.93 -6.99
C VAL A 74 -2.46 -13.71 -6.13
N GLU A 75 -2.82 -12.51 -6.58
CA GLU A 75 -2.59 -11.26 -5.83
C GLU A 75 -3.31 -11.30 -4.47
N SER A 76 -4.58 -11.73 -4.44
CA SER A 76 -5.35 -11.91 -3.21
C SER A 76 -4.73 -12.94 -2.26
N ALA A 77 -4.21 -14.04 -2.81
CA ALA A 77 -3.49 -15.05 -2.04
C ALA A 77 -2.19 -14.48 -1.44
N LEU A 78 -1.44 -13.67 -2.19
CA LEU A 78 -0.22 -13.01 -1.71
C LEU A 78 -0.52 -11.99 -0.61
N TYR A 79 -1.60 -11.22 -0.70
CA TYR A 79 -2.02 -10.36 0.43
C TYR A 79 -2.24 -11.18 1.70
N LYS A 80 -2.82 -12.37 1.59
CA LYS A 80 -3.09 -13.23 2.76
C LYS A 80 -1.84 -13.92 3.30
N CYS A 81 -0.91 -14.31 2.44
CA CYS A 81 0.28 -15.08 2.84
C CYS A 81 1.49 -14.20 3.19
N VAL A 82 1.58 -13.00 2.60
CA VAL A 82 2.72 -12.08 2.76
C VAL A 82 2.32 -10.84 3.56
N LEU A 83 1.33 -10.05 3.08
CA LEU A 83 0.98 -8.80 3.75
C LEU A 83 0.33 -9.00 5.11
N LYS A 84 -0.59 -9.98 5.26
CA LYS A 84 -1.27 -10.21 6.54
C LYS A 84 -0.28 -10.50 7.68
N PRO A 85 0.73 -11.39 7.54
CA PRO A 85 1.76 -11.56 8.57
C PRO A 85 2.67 -10.34 8.79
N LEU A 86 2.94 -9.55 7.75
CA LEU A 86 3.86 -8.40 7.85
C LEU A 86 3.18 -7.10 8.32
N LYS A 87 1.85 -7.02 8.27
CA LYS A 87 1.07 -5.79 8.50
C LYS A 87 1.46 -5.04 9.79
N GLU A 88 1.56 -5.74 10.92
CA GLU A 88 1.92 -5.10 12.20
C GLU A 88 3.39 -4.61 12.22
N ALA A 89 4.29 -5.34 11.58
CA ALA A 89 5.69 -4.93 11.45
C ALA A 89 5.84 -3.71 10.53
N ILE A 90 5.10 -3.68 9.41
CA ILE A 90 5.04 -2.53 8.49
C ILE A 90 4.52 -1.30 9.24
N ASN A 91 3.39 -1.41 9.93
CA ASN A 91 2.83 -0.32 10.73
C ASN A 91 3.82 0.20 11.78
N SER A 92 4.50 -0.71 12.47
CA SER A 92 5.50 -0.35 13.48
C SER A 92 6.69 0.39 12.87
N CYS A 93 7.21 -0.07 11.72
CA CYS A 93 8.32 0.58 11.03
C CYS A 93 7.92 1.96 10.49
N LEU A 94 6.75 2.08 9.84
CA LEU A 94 6.27 3.39 9.38
C LEU A 94 6.09 4.37 10.54
N HIS A 95 5.50 3.92 11.65
CA HIS A 95 5.37 4.74 12.85
C HIS A 95 6.74 5.20 13.35
N GLN A 96 7.74 4.33 13.39
CA GLN A 96 9.10 4.69 13.81
C GLN A 96 9.76 5.69 12.86
N ILE A 97 9.64 5.50 11.54
CA ILE A 97 10.16 6.43 10.54
C ILE A 97 9.58 7.83 10.77
N HIS A 98 8.26 7.94 10.87
CA HIS A 98 7.61 9.25 11.05
C HIS A 98 7.70 9.83 12.45
N SER A 99 8.02 9.00 13.45
CA SER A 99 8.38 9.51 14.78
C SER A 99 9.77 10.15 14.75
N LYS A 100 10.71 9.56 14.00
CA LYS A 100 12.09 10.06 13.89
C LYS A 100 12.20 11.32 13.03
N ASP A 101 11.41 11.41 11.96
CA ASP A 101 11.41 12.59 11.07
C ASP A 101 10.57 13.77 11.61
N GLY A 102 9.86 13.59 12.73
CA GLY A 102 9.03 14.61 13.36
C GLY A 102 7.65 14.80 12.74
N SER A 103 7.33 14.11 11.64
CA SER A 103 6.06 14.26 10.92
C SER A 103 4.85 13.95 11.79
N LEU A 104 4.92 12.92 12.65
CA LEU A 104 3.80 12.58 13.54
C LEU A 104 3.56 13.67 14.59
N GLN A 105 4.62 14.29 15.10
CA GLN A 105 4.51 15.37 16.07
C GLN A 105 3.88 16.60 15.41
N GLN A 106 4.39 17.00 14.26
CA GLN A 106 3.88 18.13 13.49
C GLN A 106 2.39 17.94 13.13
N LEU A 107 2.03 16.73 12.66
CA LEU A 107 0.65 16.39 12.34
C LEU A 107 -0.28 16.51 13.55
N LYS A 108 0.18 16.08 14.73
CA LYS A 108 -0.58 16.16 15.99
C LYS A 108 -0.72 17.60 16.49
N GLU A 109 0.32 18.42 16.39
CA GLU A 109 0.28 19.83 16.77
C GLU A 109 -0.72 20.60 15.89
N ASN A 110 -0.65 20.41 14.58
CA ASN A 110 -1.57 21.04 13.65
C ASN A 110 -3.00 20.49 13.75
N GLN A 111 -3.18 19.23 14.14
CA GLN A 111 -4.50 18.68 14.45
C GLN A 111 -5.22 19.49 15.53
N LEU A 112 -4.52 19.83 16.62
CA LEU A 112 -5.09 20.63 17.71
C LEU A 112 -5.47 22.03 17.23
N VAL A 113 -4.65 22.62 16.37
CA VAL A 113 -4.93 23.90 15.73
C VAL A 113 -6.22 23.83 14.91
N ILE A 114 -6.36 22.83 14.04
CA ILE A 114 -7.54 22.68 13.17
C ILE A 114 -8.80 22.38 13.98
N LEU A 115 -8.70 21.60 15.06
CA LEU A 115 -9.81 21.35 15.98
C LEU A 115 -10.32 22.63 16.66
N ALA A 116 -9.44 23.61 16.89
CA ALA A 116 -9.79 24.91 17.44
C ALA A 116 -10.25 25.93 16.38
N THR A 117 -10.10 25.63 15.09
CA THR A 117 -10.53 26.50 13.99
C THR A 117 -12.01 26.27 13.65
N THR A 118 -12.73 27.34 13.33
CA THR A 118 -14.15 27.23 12.96
C THR A 118 -14.33 26.53 11.61
N THR A 119 -15.49 25.92 11.36
CA THR A 119 -15.79 25.29 10.06
C THR A 119 -15.70 26.29 8.91
N THR A 120 -16.14 27.54 9.13
CA THR A 120 -16.04 28.63 8.14
C THR A 120 -14.59 28.97 7.82
N ASP A 121 -13.72 29.06 8.82
CA ASP A 121 -12.29 29.34 8.62
C ASP A 121 -11.55 28.15 7.99
N LEU A 122 -12.03 26.91 8.17
CA LEU A 122 -11.58 25.74 7.40
C LEU A 122 -12.00 25.82 5.91
N GLY A 123 -12.85 26.77 5.54
CA GLY A 123 -13.42 26.89 4.20
C GLY A 123 -14.61 25.97 3.94
N VAL A 124 -15.24 25.42 4.98
CA VAL A 124 -16.45 24.60 4.83
C VAL A 124 -17.63 25.48 4.41
N THR A 125 -18.20 25.18 3.25
CA THR A 125 -19.37 25.87 2.67
C THR A 125 -20.64 25.00 2.68
N THR A 126 -20.56 23.80 3.27
CA THR A 126 -21.59 22.76 3.26
C THR A 126 -21.84 22.22 4.66
N SER A 127 -22.80 21.31 4.81
CA SER A 127 -22.98 20.59 6.08
C SER A 127 -21.82 19.61 6.33
N VAL A 128 -21.43 19.49 7.60
CA VAL A 128 -20.47 18.49 8.06
C VAL A 128 -21.21 17.29 8.67
N PRO A 129 -20.58 16.11 8.77
CA PRO A 129 -21.21 14.97 9.43
C PRO A 129 -21.55 15.26 10.89
N GLU A 130 -22.82 15.04 11.26
CA GLU A 130 -23.28 15.08 12.65
C GLU A 130 -22.65 13.97 13.49
N VAL A 131 -22.77 14.06 14.82
CA VAL A 131 -22.13 13.14 15.78
C VAL A 131 -22.34 11.65 15.43
N PRO A 132 -23.56 11.15 15.16
CA PRO A 132 -23.76 9.72 14.86
C PRO A 132 -23.09 9.30 13.54
N MET A 133 -23.10 10.19 12.54
CA MET A 133 -22.42 9.93 11.28
C MET A 133 -20.90 9.98 11.43
N MET A 134 -20.41 10.90 12.25
CA MET A 134 -18.99 11.03 12.57
C MET A 134 -18.47 9.76 13.25
N GLU A 135 -19.18 9.23 14.25
CA GLU A 135 -18.82 7.97 14.91
C GLU A 135 -18.75 6.80 13.91
N LYS A 136 -19.73 6.72 12.99
CA LYS A 136 -19.74 5.71 11.93
C LYS A 136 -18.53 5.85 11.00
N ILE A 137 -18.12 7.07 10.67
CA ILE A 137 -16.92 7.35 9.88
C ILE A 137 -15.66 6.92 10.63
N LEU A 138 -15.53 7.26 11.92
CA LEU A 138 -14.38 6.88 12.75
C LEU A 138 -14.25 5.35 12.91
N GLN A 139 -15.39 4.64 13.04
CA GLN A 139 -15.42 3.18 13.04
C GLN A 139 -14.94 2.58 11.72
N LYS A 140 -15.24 3.22 10.57
CA LYS A 140 -14.71 2.81 9.27
C LYS A 140 -13.20 2.99 9.21
N PHE A 141 -12.66 4.10 9.67
CA PHE A 141 -11.21 4.32 9.72
C PHE A 141 -10.50 3.28 10.62
N THR A 142 -11.08 2.99 11.78
CA THR A 142 -10.57 1.92 12.66
C THR A 142 -10.58 0.55 11.95
N SER A 143 -11.66 0.25 11.23
CA SER A 143 -11.79 -0.99 10.44
C SER A 143 -10.80 -1.04 9.27
N MET A 144 -10.53 0.11 8.65
CA MET A 144 -9.53 0.26 7.59
C MET A 144 -8.14 -0.04 8.14
N HIS A 145 -7.78 0.51 9.31
CA HIS A 145 -6.49 0.24 9.94
C HIS A 145 -6.29 -1.24 10.29
N LYS A 146 -7.37 -1.94 10.71
CA LYS A 146 -7.35 -3.39 10.98
C LYS A 146 -7.16 -4.25 9.72
N ALA A 147 -7.63 -3.80 8.56
CA ALA A 147 -7.50 -4.55 7.31
C ALA A 147 -6.02 -4.64 6.86
N TYR A 148 -5.64 -5.78 6.25
CA TYR A 148 -4.30 -5.97 5.65
C TYR A 148 -4.30 -5.82 4.12
N SER A 149 -5.44 -6.04 3.46
CA SER A 149 -5.57 -5.91 2.01
C SER A 149 -5.67 -4.43 1.60
N PRO A 150 -4.77 -3.91 0.74
CA PRO A 150 -4.87 -2.55 0.21
C PRO A 150 -6.20 -2.26 -0.48
N GLU A 151 -6.71 -3.21 -1.26
CA GLU A 151 -8.02 -3.11 -1.93
C GLU A 151 -9.18 -3.00 -0.94
N LYS A 152 -9.13 -3.80 0.14
CA LYS A 152 -10.14 -3.70 1.19
C LYS A 152 -10.11 -2.32 1.86
N LYS A 153 -8.92 -1.75 2.08
CA LYS A 153 -8.77 -0.40 2.64
C LYS A 153 -9.37 0.66 1.70
N ILE A 154 -9.11 0.59 0.39
CA ILE A 154 -9.75 1.48 -0.61
C ILE A 154 -11.27 1.35 -0.59
N SER A 155 -11.80 0.13 -0.55
CA SER A 155 -13.25 -0.07 -0.48
C SER A 155 -13.88 0.59 0.77
N ILE A 156 -13.15 0.58 1.89
CA ILE A 156 -13.59 1.27 3.11
C ILE A 156 -13.47 2.79 2.94
N LEU A 157 -12.40 3.29 2.32
CA LEU A 157 -12.21 4.72 2.00
C LEU A 157 -13.36 5.24 1.13
N LEU A 158 -13.68 4.58 0.01
CA LEU A 158 -14.78 4.94 -0.88
C LEU A 158 -16.12 5.00 -0.14
N LYS A 159 -16.40 4.00 0.69
CA LYS A 159 -17.61 3.98 1.53
C LYS A 159 -17.63 5.10 2.57
N THR A 160 -16.46 5.60 2.97
CA THR A 160 -16.35 6.72 3.92
C THR A 160 -16.56 8.05 3.20
N CYS A 161 -15.94 8.25 2.04
CA CYS A 161 -16.17 9.42 1.18
C CYS A 161 -17.66 9.57 0.84
N LYS A 162 -18.35 8.47 0.53
CA LYS A 162 -19.80 8.49 0.31
C LYS A 162 -20.58 9.04 1.52
N LEU A 163 -20.26 8.61 2.75
CA LEU A 163 -20.92 9.13 3.95
C LEU A 163 -20.66 10.64 4.17
N ILE A 164 -19.48 11.11 3.77
CA ILE A 164 -19.14 12.53 3.83
C ILE A 164 -20.02 13.29 2.82
N TYR A 165 -20.12 12.83 1.56
CA TYR A 165 -21.02 13.44 0.58
C TYR A 165 -22.49 13.40 1.00
N ASP A 166 -22.96 12.29 1.56
CA ASP A 166 -24.32 12.18 2.08
C ASP A 166 -24.57 13.25 3.15
N SER A 167 -23.58 13.53 4.02
CA SER A 167 -23.66 14.57 5.03
C SER A 167 -23.67 15.98 4.43
N MET A 168 -22.82 16.23 3.43
CA MET A 168 -22.78 17.52 2.71
C MET A 168 -24.12 17.81 2.03
N ALA A 169 -24.73 16.79 1.43
CA ALA A 169 -26.01 16.89 0.73
C ALA A 169 -27.19 17.26 1.64
N LEU A 170 -27.13 16.99 2.94
CA LEU A 170 -28.18 17.39 3.88
C LEU A 170 -28.34 18.91 3.97
N GLY A 171 -27.25 19.68 3.81
CA GLY A 171 -27.27 21.14 3.90
C GLY A 171 -27.82 21.82 2.65
N ASN A 172 -27.68 21.19 1.48
CA ASN A 172 -28.21 21.70 0.23
C ASN A 172 -28.51 20.53 -0.74
N PRO A 173 -29.70 19.89 -0.60
CA PRO A 173 -30.05 18.75 -1.43
C PRO A 173 -30.08 19.10 -2.92
N GLY A 174 -29.43 18.28 -3.75
CA GLY A 174 -29.41 18.46 -5.21
C GLY A 174 -28.29 19.37 -5.75
N LYS A 175 -27.51 20.04 -4.90
CA LYS A 175 -26.29 20.73 -5.34
C LYS A 175 -25.20 19.68 -5.70
N PRO A 176 -24.60 19.73 -6.91
CA PRO A 176 -23.40 18.95 -7.18
C PRO A 176 -22.21 19.51 -6.40
N TYR A 177 -21.45 18.64 -5.74
CA TYR A 177 -20.28 19.01 -4.94
C TYR A 177 -19.00 18.64 -5.67
N GLY A 178 -18.10 19.62 -5.81
CA GLY A 178 -16.77 19.42 -6.41
C GLY A 178 -15.69 19.09 -5.39
N ALA A 179 -14.44 18.98 -5.87
CA ALA A 179 -13.26 18.79 -5.02
C ALA A 179 -13.10 19.92 -3.99
N ASP A 180 -13.37 21.17 -4.40
CA ASP A 180 -13.26 22.36 -3.56
C ASP A 180 -14.30 22.41 -2.43
N ASP A 181 -15.48 21.80 -2.62
CA ASP A 181 -16.48 21.65 -1.56
C ASP A 181 -16.12 20.49 -0.61
N PHE A 182 -15.51 19.42 -1.14
CA PHE A 182 -15.24 18.18 -0.41
C PHE A 182 -14.02 18.27 0.49
N LEU A 183 -12.92 18.87 0.02
CA LEU A 183 -11.65 18.90 0.74
C LEU A 183 -11.74 19.54 2.15
N PRO A 184 -12.41 20.69 2.35
CA PRO A 184 -12.61 21.26 3.69
C PRO A 184 -13.36 20.33 4.66
N VAL A 185 -14.37 19.60 4.16
CA VAL A 185 -15.17 18.67 4.96
C VAL A 185 -14.35 17.41 5.29
N LEU A 186 -13.54 16.94 4.34
CA LEU A 186 -12.59 15.86 4.58
C LEU A 186 -11.57 16.25 5.66
N MET A 187 -10.99 17.46 5.59
CA MET A 187 -10.08 17.95 6.64
C MET A 187 -10.77 18.02 8.01
N TYR A 188 -12.01 18.51 8.06
CA TYR A 188 -12.82 18.54 9.28
C TYR A 188 -13.00 17.14 9.90
N VAL A 189 -13.27 16.14 9.07
CA VAL A 189 -13.42 14.73 9.47
C VAL A 189 -12.08 14.15 9.94
N LEU A 190 -11.01 14.35 9.16
CA LEU A 190 -9.67 13.83 9.45
C LEU A 190 -9.12 14.39 10.76
N ALA A 191 -9.29 15.69 11.02
CA ALA A 191 -8.86 16.33 12.27
C ALA A 191 -9.52 15.72 13.51
N ARG A 192 -10.67 15.06 13.37
CA ARG A 192 -11.40 14.35 14.44
C ARG A 192 -11.12 12.85 14.49
N SER A 193 -10.18 12.37 13.67
CA SER A 193 -9.79 10.96 13.57
C SER A 193 -8.38 10.72 14.12
N ASN A 194 -7.95 9.45 14.13
CA ASN A 194 -6.55 9.12 14.40
C ASN A 194 -5.70 9.41 13.15
N LEU A 195 -5.13 10.61 13.08
CA LEU A 195 -4.33 11.05 11.94
C LEU A 195 -3.07 10.22 11.71
N THR A 196 -2.44 9.72 12.78
CA THR A 196 -1.29 8.82 12.66
C THR A 196 -1.70 7.55 11.91
N GLU A 197 -2.76 6.87 12.35
CA GLU A 197 -3.25 5.68 11.64
C GLU A 197 -3.67 6.01 10.21
N MET A 198 -4.28 7.18 9.97
CA MET A 198 -4.68 7.58 8.62
C MET A 198 -3.47 7.75 7.69
N LEU A 199 -2.41 8.43 8.14
CA LEU A 199 -1.17 8.59 7.40
C LEU A 199 -0.59 7.23 7.01
N LEU A 200 -0.46 6.32 7.98
CA LEU A 200 0.05 4.97 7.73
C LEU A 200 -0.83 4.21 6.73
N ASN A 201 -2.16 4.31 6.85
CA ASN A 201 -3.09 3.66 5.93
C ASN A 201 -2.97 4.20 4.50
N VAL A 202 -2.81 5.52 4.34
CA VAL A 202 -2.70 6.16 3.02
C VAL A 202 -1.42 5.72 2.34
N GLU A 203 -0.26 5.81 2.99
CA GLU A 203 1.01 5.35 2.42
C GLU A 203 0.96 3.84 2.08
N TYR A 204 0.42 3.03 3.00
CA TYR A 204 0.24 1.60 2.78
C TYR A 204 -0.58 1.32 1.51
N MET A 205 -1.71 2.02 1.32
CA MET A 205 -2.54 1.88 0.12
C MET A 205 -1.83 2.40 -1.14
N MET A 206 -1.13 3.52 -1.05
CA MET A 206 -0.44 4.11 -2.19
C MET A 206 0.65 3.18 -2.72
N GLU A 207 1.48 2.61 -1.84
CA GLU A 207 2.70 1.93 -2.25
C GLU A 207 2.56 0.41 -2.39
N LEU A 208 1.67 -0.27 -1.64
CA LEU A 208 1.57 -1.74 -1.65
C LEU A 208 0.50 -2.32 -2.59
N MET A 209 -0.36 -1.48 -3.14
CA MET A 209 -1.42 -1.91 -4.04
C MET A 209 -0.88 -2.32 -5.41
N ASP A 210 -1.47 -3.36 -6.01
CA ASP A 210 -1.09 -3.79 -7.36
C ASP A 210 -1.14 -2.59 -8.34
N PRO A 211 -0.01 -2.22 -8.97
CA PRO A 211 0.03 -1.16 -9.97
C PRO A 211 -0.86 -1.43 -11.19
N ALA A 212 -1.12 -2.70 -11.52
CA ALA A 212 -1.97 -3.09 -12.64
C ALA A 212 -3.46 -2.83 -12.36
N LEU A 213 -3.86 -2.81 -11.08
CA LEU A 213 -5.24 -2.60 -10.66
C LEU A 213 -5.72 -1.20 -11.05
N GLN A 214 -6.83 -1.17 -11.79
CA GLN A 214 -7.53 0.06 -12.11
C GLN A 214 -8.32 0.52 -10.89
N LEU A 215 -8.04 1.73 -10.42
CA LEU A 215 -8.65 2.25 -9.19
C LEU A 215 -9.93 3.03 -9.44
N GLY A 216 -10.16 3.51 -10.67
CA GLY A 216 -11.29 4.39 -10.97
C GLY A 216 -11.32 5.58 -10.00
N GLU A 217 -12.43 5.76 -9.30
CA GLU A 217 -12.56 6.78 -8.24
C GLU A 217 -11.66 6.55 -7.01
N GLY A 218 -11.17 5.32 -6.81
CA GLY A 218 -10.30 4.96 -5.69
C GLY A 218 -8.98 5.72 -5.68
N SER A 219 -8.36 5.97 -6.84
CA SER A 219 -7.13 6.77 -6.91
C SER A 219 -7.41 8.23 -6.54
N TYR A 220 -8.52 8.78 -7.04
CA TYR A 220 -8.93 10.16 -6.76
C TYR A 220 -9.12 10.39 -5.26
N TYR A 221 -9.87 9.54 -4.55
CA TYR A 221 -10.06 9.72 -3.12
C TYR A 221 -8.82 9.40 -2.30
N LEU A 222 -7.98 8.46 -2.75
CA LEU A 222 -6.71 8.18 -2.09
C LEU A 222 -5.77 9.38 -2.16
N THR A 223 -5.57 9.97 -3.35
CA THR A 223 -4.71 11.15 -3.53
C THR A 223 -5.30 12.39 -2.88
N THR A 224 -6.62 12.54 -2.88
CA THR A 224 -7.30 13.62 -2.14
C THR A 224 -7.09 13.49 -0.62
N THR A 225 -7.16 12.27 -0.08
CA THR A 225 -6.90 12.02 1.35
C THR A 225 -5.43 12.23 1.70
N TYR A 226 -4.50 11.78 0.84
CA TYR A 226 -3.07 12.09 0.97
C TYR A 226 -2.84 13.60 0.99
N GLY A 227 -3.40 14.33 0.01
CA GLY A 227 -3.29 15.77 -0.06
C GLY A 227 -3.86 16.49 1.17
N ALA A 228 -4.99 16.02 1.70
CA ALA A 228 -5.58 16.56 2.93
C ALA A 228 -4.67 16.33 4.15
N LEU A 229 -4.01 15.17 4.28
CA LEU A 229 -3.05 14.92 5.35
C LEU A 229 -1.82 15.82 5.24
N GLU A 230 -1.28 16.00 4.04
CA GLU A 230 -0.14 16.89 3.81
C GLU A 230 -0.51 18.35 4.09
N HIS A 231 -1.74 18.76 3.77
CA HIS A 231 -2.26 20.07 4.12
C HIS A 231 -2.39 20.24 5.64
N ILE A 232 -2.90 19.24 6.36
CA ILE A 232 -2.93 19.27 7.84
C ILE A 232 -1.50 19.33 8.39
N LYS A 233 -0.56 18.55 7.85
CA LYS A 233 0.85 18.54 8.30
C LYS A 233 1.55 19.89 8.08
N SER A 234 1.18 20.64 7.06
CA SER A 234 1.74 21.96 6.74
C SER A 234 0.82 23.13 7.10
N TYR A 235 -0.22 22.88 7.90
CA TYR A 235 -1.29 23.85 8.15
C TYR A 235 -0.78 25.15 8.76
N ASP A 236 -0.94 26.25 8.02
CA ASP A 236 -0.72 27.61 8.48
C ASP A 236 -2.05 28.37 8.53
N LYS A 237 -2.40 28.88 9.72
CA LYS A 237 -3.63 29.66 9.96
C LYS A 237 -3.73 30.91 9.08
N ILE A 238 -2.60 31.47 8.65
CA ILE A 238 -2.57 32.73 7.88
C ILE A 238 -2.94 32.48 6.42
N THR A 239 -2.69 31.27 5.92
CA THR A 239 -2.80 30.93 4.50
C THR A 239 -3.66 29.69 4.33
N VAL A 240 -4.98 29.82 4.51
CA VAL A 240 -5.92 28.75 4.13
C VAL A 240 -6.01 28.70 2.60
N THR A 241 -5.01 28.11 1.97
CA THR A 241 -5.01 27.83 0.53
C THR A 241 -5.89 26.61 0.26
N ARG A 242 -6.84 26.78 -0.67
CA ARG A 242 -7.72 25.70 -1.16
C ARG A 242 -7.02 24.76 -2.15
N GLN A 243 -5.74 25.00 -2.45
CA GLN A 243 -4.95 24.25 -3.42
C GLN A 243 -3.83 23.49 -2.72
N LEU A 244 -3.53 22.29 -3.22
CA LEU A 244 -2.38 21.50 -2.79
C LEU A 244 -1.07 22.23 -3.11
N SER A 245 -0.07 22.15 -2.22
CA SER A 245 1.25 22.71 -2.50
C SER A 245 1.90 22.03 -3.71
N VAL A 246 2.86 22.71 -4.33
CA VAL A 246 3.62 22.16 -5.47
C VAL A 246 4.34 20.86 -5.05
N GLU A 247 4.90 20.78 -3.84
CA GLU A 247 5.57 19.55 -3.39
C GLU A 247 4.60 18.37 -3.25
N VAL A 248 3.36 18.63 -2.81
CA VAL A 248 2.33 17.60 -2.68
C VAL A 248 1.87 17.11 -4.05
N GLN A 249 1.67 18.03 -5.01
CA GLN A 249 1.34 17.69 -6.39
C GLN A 249 2.47 16.87 -7.03
N ASP A 250 3.72 17.27 -6.85
CA ASP A 250 4.90 16.54 -7.33
C ASP A 250 5.02 15.14 -6.68
N SER A 251 4.68 15.01 -5.40
CA SER A 251 4.64 13.70 -4.73
C SER A 251 3.60 12.77 -5.37
N ILE A 252 2.39 13.29 -5.62
CA ILE A 252 1.31 12.55 -6.28
C ILE A 252 1.74 12.14 -7.70
N HIS A 253 2.30 13.07 -8.48
CA HIS A 253 2.77 12.75 -9.83
C HIS A 253 3.89 11.71 -9.83
N ARG A 254 4.83 11.77 -8.88
CA ARG A 254 5.86 10.74 -8.72
C ARG A 254 5.23 9.37 -8.43
N TRP A 255 4.22 9.31 -7.57
CA TRP A 255 3.48 8.08 -7.29
C TRP A 255 2.75 7.54 -8.53
N GLU A 256 2.01 8.37 -9.26
CA GLU A 256 1.30 7.97 -10.49
C GLU A 256 2.26 7.44 -11.57
N ARG A 257 3.41 8.11 -11.72
CA ARG A 257 4.47 7.69 -12.64
C ARG A 257 5.03 6.32 -12.25
N ARG A 258 5.28 6.07 -10.96
CA ARG A 258 5.71 4.75 -10.47
C ARG A 258 4.69 3.66 -10.81
N ARG A 259 3.40 3.90 -10.57
CA ARG A 259 2.34 2.94 -10.90
C ARG A 259 2.32 2.60 -12.39
N THR A 260 2.41 3.61 -13.25
CA THR A 260 2.40 3.43 -14.71
C THR A 260 3.61 2.64 -15.20
N LEU A 261 4.81 2.96 -14.70
CA LEU A 261 6.05 2.25 -15.06
C LEU A 261 6.03 0.80 -14.58
N ASN A 262 5.55 0.55 -13.36
CA ASN A 262 5.48 -0.79 -12.80
C ASN A 262 4.46 -1.66 -13.54
N LYS A 263 3.33 -1.10 -13.97
CA LYS A 263 2.37 -1.78 -14.85
C LYS A 263 3.02 -2.22 -16.18
N ALA A 264 3.80 -1.32 -16.81
CA ALA A 264 4.50 -1.63 -18.06
C ALA A 264 5.63 -2.65 -17.89
N ARG A 265 6.24 -2.74 -16.70
CA ARG A 265 7.24 -3.77 -16.38
C ARG A 265 6.59 -5.13 -16.13
N ALA A 266 5.48 -5.18 -15.41
CA ALA A 266 4.73 -6.41 -15.15
C ALA A 266 4.24 -7.05 -16.47
N SER A 267 3.82 -6.26 -17.45
CA SER A 267 3.40 -6.76 -18.76
C SER A 267 4.55 -7.18 -19.69
N ARG A 268 5.81 -6.87 -19.32
CA ARG A 268 7.01 -7.13 -20.14
C ARG A 268 8.00 -8.11 -19.51
N SER A 269 7.78 -8.57 -18.28
CA SER A 269 8.79 -9.39 -17.60
C SER A 269 8.79 -10.82 -18.14
N SER A 270 9.76 -11.14 -19.01
CA SER A 270 10.41 -12.44 -18.95
C SER A 270 11.09 -12.55 -17.58
N VAL A 271 10.61 -13.45 -16.73
CA VAL A 271 11.13 -13.62 -15.37
C VAL A 271 12.62 -13.97 -15.44
N GLN A 272 13.39 -13.42 -14.50
CA GLN A 272 14.66 -14.04 -14.13
C GLN A 272 14.30 -15.34 -13.42
N ASP A 273 14.53 -16.48 -14.08
CA ASP A 273 14.39 -17.80 -13.48
C ASP A 273 15.20 -17.90 -12.18
N PHE A 274 14.53 -18.13 -11.06
CA PHE A 274 15.19 -18.40 -9.80
C PHE A 274 15.52 -19.89 -9.72
N ILE A 275 16.77 -20.20 -9.37
CA ILE A 275 17.27 -21.57 -9.22
C ILE A 275 17.49 -21.86 -7.73
N CYS A 276 17.05 -23.03 -7.31
CA CYS A 276 17.29 -23.56 -5.97
C CYS A 276 18.70 -24.15 -5.89
N VAL A 277 19.50 -23.68 -4.94
CA VAL A 277 20.84 -24.20 -4.67
C VAL A 277 20.80 -24.91 -3.33
N SER A 278 20.88 -26.23 -3.36
CA SER A 278 20.99 -27.07 -2.17
C SER A 278 22.46 -27.33 -1.84
N TYR A 279 22.80 -27.25 -0.55
CA TYR A 279 24.09 -27.67 -0.05
C TYR A 279 24.09 -29.20 0.13
N LEU A 280 25.25 -29.83 -0.09
CA LEU A 280 25.44 -31.27 0.10
C LEU A 280 25.38 -31.71 1.58
N GLU A 281 25.40 -30.77 2.53
CA GLU A 281 25.32 -31.05 3.95
C GLU A 281 23.85 -31.08 4.44
N PRO A 282 23.44 -32.14 5.16
CA PRO A 282 22.03 -32.41 5.50
C PRO A 282 21.37 -31.39 6.45
N GLU A 283 22.13 -30.44 7.00
CA GLU A 283 21.64 -29.41 7.93
C GLU A 283 21.58 -28.00 7.32
N GLN A 284 22.09 -27.78 6.10
CA GLN A 284 22.11 -26.45 5.48
C GLN A 284 20.91 -26.24 4.53
N GLN A 285 20.12 -25.20 4.85
CA GLN A 285 18.93 -24.78 4.10
C GLN A 285 19.25 -24.48 2.64
N ALA A 286 18.38 -24.94 1.73
CA ALA A 286 18.43 -24.58 0.33
C ALA A 286 18.28 -23.05 0.17
N ARG A 287 19.06 -22.45 -0.72
CA ARG A 287 19.07 -21.00 -0.97
C ARG A 287 18.78 -20.67 -2.42
N THR A 288 18.21 -19.50 -2.67
CA THR A 288 17.73 -19.11 -4.00
C THR A 288 18.69 -18.16 -4.74
N LEU A 289 18.97 -18.45 -6.00
CA LEU A 289 19.74 -17.60 -6.91
C LEU A 289 18.84 -17.12 -8.06
N ALA A 290 18.82 -15.81 -8.33
CA ALA A 290 18.16 -15.29 -9.53
C ALA A 290 19.07 -15.49 -10.74
N SER A 291 18.55 -16.07 -11.82
CA SER A 291 19.26 -16.33 -13.08
C SER A 291 18.36 -15.94 -14.26
N ARG A 292 18.90 -15.83 -15.47
CA ARG A 292 18.09 -15.72 -16.70
C ARG A 292 18.00 -17.08 -17.38
N ALA A 293 16.91 -17.35 -18.11
CA ALA A 293 16.72 -18.59 -18.87
C ALA A 293 17.88 -18.92 -19.84
N ASP A 294 18.59 -17.90 -20.32
CA ASP A 294 19.72 -17.99 -21.25
C ASP A 294 21.10 -18.06 -20.55
N THR A 295 21.13 -18.11 -19.22
CA THR A 295 22.39 -18.12 -18.47
C THR A 295 23.10 -19.47 -18.63
N GLN A 296 24.31 -19.45 -19.18
CA GLN A 296 25.12 -20.64 -19.30
C GLN A 296 25.52 -21.19 -17.93
N ALA A 297 25.63 -22.53 -17.82
CA ALA A 297 25.95 -23.21 -16.56
C ALA A 297 27.21 -22.68 -15.87
N GLN A 298 28.24 -22.31 -16.63
CA GLN A 298 29.49 -21.74 -16.09
C GLN A 298 29.29 -20.38 -15.41
N ALA A 299 28.47 -19.50 -16.01
CA ALA A 299 28.13 -18.21 -15.44
C ALA A 299 27.24 -18.37 -14.21
N LEU A 300 26.33 -19.35 -14.22
CA LEU A 300 25.51 -19.69 -13.07
C LEU A 300 26.36 -20.16 -11.89
N CYS A 301 27.35 -21.04 -12.12
CA CYS A 301 28.26 -21.50 -11.08
C CYS A 301 29.07 -20.35 -10.48
N ALA A 302 29.55 -19.41 -11.30
CA ALA A 302 30.25 -18.23 -10.82
C ALA A 302 29.35 -17.33 -9.95
N GLN A 303 28.10 -17.11 -10.35
CA GLN A 303 27.11 -16.35 -9.57
C GLN A 303 26.75 -17.05 -8.25
N CYS A 304 26.64 -18.39 -8.25
CA CYS A 304 26.48 -19.17 -7.03
C CYS A 304 27.69 -18.99 -6.09
N ALA A 305 28.91 -19.15 -6.60
CA ALA A 305 30.16 -19.02 -5.85
C ALA A 305 30.29 -17.62 -5.22
N GLU A 306 30.00 -16.57 -5.99
CA GLU A 306 30.03 -15.19 -5.52
C GLU A 306 28.96 -14.92 -4.45
N LYS A 307 27.70 -15.32 -4.71
CA LYS A 307 26.57 -15.02 -3.83
C LYS A 307 26.61 -15.81 -2.53
N PHE A 308 27.12 -17.03 -2.57
CA PHE A 308 27.10 -17.96 -1.45
C PHE A 308 28.48 -18.21 -0.82
N ALA A 309 29.54 -17.57 -1.34
CA ALA A 309 30.91 -17.68 -0.86
C ALA A 309 31.42 -19.14 -0.81
N VAL A 310 31.19 -19.89 -1.88
CA VAL A 310 31.59 -21.30 -2.08
C VAL A 310 32.52 -21.46 -3.27
#